data_AF-W4NCL6-F1
#
_entry.id   AF-W4NCL6-F1
#
_cell.length_a   1.000
_cell.length_b   1.000
_cell.length_c   1.000
_cell.angle_alpha   90.00
_cell.angle_beta   90.00
_cell.angle_gamma   90.00
#
_symmetry.space_group_name_H-M   'P 1'
#
loop_
_entity.id
_entity.type
_entity.pdbx_description
1 polymer ?
#
loop_
_entity_poly.entity_id
_entity_poly.type
_entity_poly.pdbx_seq_one_letter_code
_entity_poly.pdbx_strand_id
1 'polypeptide(L)'
;MSVIIPLRKWRTADPAIPTGRRCIARTEQDVIIDGRLELCRGMDGTAWLRFQGLGRNIIRHDPNDRSNSMAEGIRNLTIHTKE
;
A
#
# COMPACT_ATOMS: atom_id res chain seq x y z
N MET A 1 9.32 -9.59 12.66
CA MET A 1 8.47 -10.57 11.95
C MET A 1 7.91 -9.97 10.66
N SER A 2 8.11 -10.63 9.52
CA SER A 2 7.61 -10.17 8.21
C SER A 2 6.28 -10.86 7.91
N VAL A 3 5.16 -10.14 8.03
CA VAL A 3 3.86 -10.71 7.68
C VAL A 3 3.62 -10.45 6.19
N ILE A 4 3.64 -11.51 5.38
CA ILE A 4 3.02 -11.46 4.06
C ILE A 4 1.52 -11.40 4.31
N ILE A 5 0.98 -10.19 4.42
CA ILE A 5 -0.46 -10.00 4.58
C ILE A 5 -1.08 -10.12 3.19
N PRO A 6 -1.82 -11.20 2.88
CA PRO A 6 -2.45 -11.33 1.58
C PRO A 6 -3.43 -10.16 1.37
N LEU A 7 -3.51 -9.67 0.13
CA LEU A 7 -4.30 -8.47 -0.22
C LEU A 7 -5.72 -8.48 0.36
N ARG A 8 -6.34 -9.67 0.44
CA ARG A 8 -7.66 -9.89 1.06
C ARG A 8 -7.79 -9.39 2.50
N LYS A 9 -6.72 -9.46 3.31
CA LYS A 9 -6.70 -8.93 4.69
C LYS A 9 -6.54 -7.41 4.71
N TRP A 10 -5.93 -6.84 3.68
CA TRP A 10 -5.87 -5.39 3.49
C TRP A 10 -7.15 -4.83 2.89
N ARG A 11 -7.95 -5.62 2.18
CA ARG A 11 -9.10 -5.15 1.42
C ARG A 11 -10.03 -4.22 2.21
N THR A 12 -10.19 -4.40 3.52
CA THR A 12 -11.06 -3.56 4.37
C THR A 12 -10.34 -2.83 5.49
N ALA A 13 -9.00 -2.91 5.53
CA ALA A 13 -8.21 -2.29 6.59
C ALA A 13 -8.10 -0.76 6.38
N ASP A 14 -8.06 0.00 7.47
CA ASP A 14 -7.82 1.43 7.42
C ASP A 14 -6.44 1.72 6.78
N PRO A 15 -6.38 2.52 5.70
CA PRO A 15 -5.13 2.86 5.02
C PRO A 15 -4.13 3.64 5.90
N ALA A 16 -4.53 4.12 7.08
CA ALA A 16 -3.63 4.69 8.08
C ALA A 16 -2.73 3.64 8.77
N ILE A 17 -3.21 2.41 8.94
CA ILE A 17 -2.50 1.34 9.67
C ILE A 17 -1.07 1.06 9.14
N PRO A 18 -0.83 0.98 7.83
CA PRO A 18 0.50 0.71 7.27
C PRO A 18 1.36 1.95 7.07
N THR A 19 0.88 3.15 7.40
CA THR A 19 1.68 4.38 7.26
C THR A 19 2.97 4.29 8.06
N GLY A 20 4.09 4.68 7.44
CA GLY A 20 5.43 4.64 8.01
C GLY A 20 6.06 3.24 8.07
N ARG A 21 5.33 2.19 7.70
CA ARG A 21 5.84 0.81 7.69
C ARG A 21 6.72 0.55 6.48
N ARG A 22 7.69 -0.36 6.64
CA ARG A 22 8.48 -0.87 5.51
C ARG A 22 7.58 -1.72 4.62
N CYS A 23 7.67 -1.49 3.33
CA CYS A 23 7.01 -2.26 2.30
C CYS A 23 8.02 -2.67 1.23
N ILE A 24 7.90 -3.91 0.78
CA ILE A 24 8.62 -4.42 -0.39
C ILE A 24 7.56 -4.72 -1.44
N ALA A 25 7.57 -4.00 -2.55
CA ALA A 25 6.65 -4.21 -3.68
C ALA A 25 7.40 -4.75 -4.90
N ARG A 26 6.79 -5.72 -5.59
CA ARG A 26 7.24 -6.18 -6.90
C ARG A 26 6.28 -5.66 -7.96
N THR A 27 6.83 -4.94 -8.93
CA THR A 27 6.08 -4.45 -10.08
C THR A 27 5.81 -5.58 -11.08
N GLU A 28 4.94 -5.33 -12.06
CA GLU A 28 4.74 -6.25 -13.20
C GLU A 28 5.98 -6.41 -14.08
N GLN A 29 6.87 -5.41 -14.06
CA GLN A 29 8.17 -5.44 -14.75
C GLN A 29 9.27 -6.15 -13.94
N ASP A 30 8.90 -6.88 -12.89
CA ASP A 30 9.83 -7.57 -11.97
C ASP A 30 10.83 -6.66 -11.21
N VAL A 31 10.64 -5.35 -11.26
CA VAL A 31 11.36 -4.40 -10.39
C VAL A 31 10.89 -4.54 -8.94
N ILE A 32 11.84 -4.64 -8.02
CA ILE A 32 11.59 -4.66 -6.57
C ILE A 32 11.83 -3.25 -6.01
N ILE A 33 10.83 -2.73 -5.31
CA ILE A 33 10.89 -1.44 -4.61
C ILE A 33 10.80 -1.72 -3.12
N ASP A 34 11.79 -1.26 -2.36
CA ASP A 34 11.83 -1.34 -0.91
C ASP A 34 11.84 0.08 -0.34
N GLY A 35 10.88 0.38 0.53
CA GLY A 35 10.76 1.70 1.11
C GLY A 35 9.73 1.78 2.21
N ARG A 36 9.60 2.96 2.80
CA ARG A 36 8.54 3.24 3.78
C ARG A 36 7.30 3.76 3.08
N LEU A 37 6.14 3.42 3.64
CA LEU A 37 4.87 3.89 3.14
C LEU A 37 4.52 5.25 3.72
N GLU A 38 3.93 6.08 2.88
CA GLU A 38 3.33 7.36 3.23
C GLU A 38 1.86 7.32 2.81
N LEU A 39 0.98 7.85 3.67
CA LEU A 39 -0.43 7.99 3.38
C LEU A 39 -0.69 9.35 2.75
N CYS A 40 -1.38 9.36 1.63
CA CYS A 40 -1.94 10.55 1.00
C CYS A 40 -3.45 10.48 0.99
N ARG A 41 -4.10 11.61 1.27
CA ARG A 41 -5.55 11.73 1.23
C ARG A 41 -5.95 12.78 0.20
N GLY A 42 -6.87 12.41 -0.67
CA GLY A 42 -7.55 13.32 -1.57
C GLY A 42 -8.65 14.08 -0.84
N MET A 43 -9.04 15.23 -1.39
CA MET A 43 -10.17 16.01 -0.88
C MET A 43 -11.51 15.29 -1.04
N ASP A 44 -11.58 14.34 -1.97
CA ASP A 44 -12.72 13.47 -2.28
C ASP A 44 -12.87 12.28 -1.31
N GLY A 45 -12.02 12.19 -0.29
CA GLY A 45 -12.00 11.07 0.66
C GLY A 45 -11.24 9.84 0.16
N THR A 46 -10.75 9.85 -1.09
CA THR A 46 -9.86 8.80 -1.60
C THR A 46 -8.55 8.84 -0.83
N ALA A 47 -7.97 7.67 -0.55
CA ALA A 47 -6.66 7.58 0.08
C ALA A 47 -5.71 6.71 -0.73
N TRP A 48 -4.43 7.04 -0.71
CA TRP A 48 -3.38 6.29 -1.38
C TRP A 48 -2.24 6.02 -0.42
N LEU A 49 -1.72 4.80 -0.45
CA LEU A 49 -0.41 4.52 0.11
C LEU A 49 0.60 4.60 -1.02
N ARG A 50 1.67 5.35 -0.79
CA ARG A 50 2.78 5.52 -1.71
C ARG A 50 4.11 5.24 -1.02
N PHE A 51 5.15 4.98 -1.80
CA PHE A 51 6.50 4.98 -1.25
C PHE A 51 6.96 6.41 -0.98
N GLN A 52 7.44 6.64 0.24
CA GLN A 52 8.01 7.92 0.67
C GLN A 52 9.18 8.29 -0.24
N GLY A 53 9.19 9.52 -0.77
CA GLY A 53 10.24 10.04 -1.65
C GLY A 53 10.20 9.56 -3.10
N LEU A 54 9.44 8.50 -3.42
CA LEU A 54 9.27 8.02 -4.80
C LEU A 54 7.97 8.53 -5.43
N GLY A 55 7.00 8.99 -4.63
CA GLY A 55 5.70 9.47 -5.11
C GLY A 55 4.83 8.40 -5.78
N ARG A 56 5.30 7.14 -5.82
CA ARG A 56 4.63 6.04 -6.53
C ARG A 56 3.56 5.42 -5.64
N ASN A 57 2.32 5.53 -6.08
CA ASN A 57 1.17 4.89 -5.44
C ASN A 57 1.27 3.37 -5.57
N ILE A 58 0.94 2.66 -4.49
CA ILE A 58 0.99 1.20 -4.43
C ILE A 58 -0.35 0.58 -4.01
N ILE A 59 -1.14 1.29 -3.22
CA ILE A 59 -2.47 0.87 -2.79
C ILE A 59 -3.38 2.08 -2.91
N ARG A 60 -4.55 1.88 -3.51
CA ARG A 60 -5.65 2.84 -3.56
C ARG A 60 -6.77 2.36 -2.65
N HIS A 61 -7.23 3.25 -1.79
CA HIS A 61 -8.42 3.09 -0.97
C HIS A 61 -9.59 3.80 -1.64
N ASP A 62 -10.64 3.05 -1.95
CA ASP A 62 -11.92 3.59 -2.40
C ASP A 62 -12.83 3.85 -1.18
N PRO A 63 -13.24 5.11 -0.92
CA PRO A 63 -14.08 5.45 0.22
C PRO A 63 -15.53 4.97 0.06
N ASN A 64 -16.03 4.79 -1.17
CA ASN A 64 -17.40 4.38 -1.43
C ASN A 64 -17.60 2.90 -1.10
N ASP A 65 -16.66 2.07 -1.57
CA ASP A 65 -16.67 0.62 -1.32
C ASP A 65 -15.90 0.21 -0.06
N ARG A 66 -15.32 1.20 0.65
CA ARG A 66 -14.41 1.03 1.81
C ARG A 66 -13.36 -0.05 1.56
N SER A 67 -12.82 -0.06 0.34
CA SER A 67 -11.99 -1.15 -0.14
C SER A 67 -10.62 -0.71 -0.63
N ASN A 68 -9.60 -1.52 -0.34
CA ASN A 68 -8.24 -1.32 -0.82
C ASN A 68 -7.97 -2.18 -2.05
N SER A 69 -7.31 -1.59 -3.04
CA SER A 69 -6.88 -2.22 -4.29
C SER A 69 -5.40 -1.93 -4.53
N MET A 70 -4.70 -2.85 -5.21
CA MET A 70 -3.33 -2.56 -5.68
C MET A 70 -3.39 -1.46 -6.73
N ALA A 71 -2.40 -0.57 -6.68
CA ALA A 71 -2.17 0.37 -7.76
C ALA A 71 -1.74 -0.38 -9.03
N GLU A 72 -1.99 0.24 -10.17
CA GLU A 72 -1.60 -0.29 -11.48
C GLU A 72 -0.10 -0.59 -11.56
N GLY A 73 0.24 -1.71 -12.19
CA GLY A 73 1.62 -2.15 -12.35
C GLY A 73 2.28 -2.73 -11.09
N ILE A 74 1.55 -2.93 -9.99
CA ILE A 74 2.02 -3.65 -8.79
C ILE A 74 1.50 -5.08 -8.83
N ARG A 75 2.43 -6.05 -8.89
CA ARG A 75 2.13 -7.49 -8.95
C ARG A 75 1.90 -8.09 -7.57
N ASN A 76 2.76 -7.73 -6.62
CA ASN A 76 2.62 -8.13 -5.23
C ASN A 76 3.33 -7.14 -4.30
N LEU A 77 3.00 -7.20 -3.02
CA LEU A 77 3.64 -6.42 -1.98
C LEU A 77 3.66 -7.16 -0.65
N THR A 78 4.67 -6.87 0.16
CA THR A 78 4.82 -7.32 1.53
C THR A 78 4.93 -6.10 2.43
N ILE A 79 4.07 -5.98 3.43
CA ILE A 79 4.10 -4.87 4.40
C ILE A 79 4.54 -5.45 5.74
N HIS A 80 5.68 -4.99 6.24
CA HIS A 80 6.19 -5.43 7.52
C HIS A 80 5.43 -4.73 8.64
N THR A 81 4.81 -5.51 9.53
CA THR A 81 4.26 -4.99 10.79
C THR A 81 5.42 -4.60 11.70
N LYS A 82 5.21 -3.59 12.57
CA LYS A 82 6.12 -3.35 13.69
C LYS A 82 6.19 -4.64 14.51
N GLU A 83 7.39 -5.06 14.89
CA GLU A 83 7.57 -6.00 16.01
C GLU A 83 7.06 -5.38 17.30
#